data_AF-C5MHH5-F1
#
_entry.id   AF-C5MHH5-F1
#
_cell.length_a   1.000
_cell.length_b   1.000
_cell.length_c   1.000
_cell.angle_alpha   90.00
_cell.angle_beta   90.00
_cell.angle_gamma   90.00
#
_symmetry.space_group_name_H-M   'P 1'
#
loop_
_entity.id
_entity.type
_entity.pdbx_description
1 polymer ?
#
loop_
_entity_poly.entity_id
_entity_poly.type
_entity_poly.pdbx_seq_one_letter_code
_entity_poly.pdbx_strand_id
1 'polypeptide(L)'
;MLNIHHGQGLDIYWRDYLKKLEKLPEIEDYLGMVKDKTGSLFRLAIKLLSLHAGVGDNDELVAIANLLGIIYQVRDDYLNLVDIKYSAMKGVTCEDLIEGKLSLPILHCLRTTKNSPIHEILYNHHTSSERTKQTVLIDQCLKFMKTNSRSLQYTLDLIKNFESKIKTMLEKYPNSENSALMKIIDRLCDL
;
A
#
# COMPACT_ATOMS: atom_id res chain seq x y z
N MET A 1 15.86 -7.71 11.69
CA MET A 1 14.42 -7.36 11.59
C MET A 1 14.08 -5.98 12.16
N LEU A 2 15.02 -5.03 12.29
CA LEU A 2 14.67 -3.70 12.84
C LEU A 2 13.72 -2.91 11.93
N ASN A 3 13.94 -2.97 10.61
CA ASN A 3 13.12 -2.26 9.63
C ASN A 3 11.64 -2.61 9.69
N ILE A 4 11.27 -3.89 9.89
CA ILE A 4 9.84 -4.26 9.95
C ILE A 4 9.13 -3.58 11.12
N HIS A 5 9.82 -3.48 12.26
CA HIS A 5 9.28 -2.83 13.44
C HIS A 5 9.21 -1.31 13.27
N HIS A 6 10.18 -0.69 12.59
CA HIS A 6 10.13 0.73 12.27
C HIS A 6 8.98 1.06 11.31
N GLY A 7 8.85 0.31 10.21
CA GLY A 7 7.74 0.50 9.26
C GLY A 7 6.39 0.30 9.92
N GLN A 8 6.22 -0.77 10.70
CA GLN A 8 4.99 -1.02 11.45
C GLN A 8 4.71 0.07 12.50
N GLY A 9 5.76 0.56 13.17
CA GLY A 9 5.66 1.64 14.14
C GLY A 9 5.17 2.95 13.51
N LEU A 10 5.67 3.30 12.33
CA LEU A 10 5.22 4.48 11.57
C LEU A 10 3.75 4.35 11.14
N ASP A 11 3.34 3.19 10.63
CA ASP A 11 1.95 2.90 10.23
C ASP A 11 0.98 3.10 11.40
N ILE A 12 1.33 2.54 12.57
CA ILE A 12 0.57 2.70 13.82
C ILE A 12 0.58 4.16 14.29
N TYR A 13 1.75 4.80 14.30
CA TYR A 13 1.90 6.18 14.76
C TYR A 13 1.03 7.13 13.93
N TRP A 14 1.08 7.04 12.60
CA TRP A 14 0.26 7.89 11.73
C TRP A 14 -1.23 7.69 11.92
N ARG A 15 -1.68 6.44 12.11
CA ARG A 15 -3.08 6.11 12.39
C ARG A 15 -3.52 6.69 13.74
N ASP A 16 -2.78 6.40 14.81
CA ASP A 16 -3.21 6.70 16.19
C ASP A 16 -3.01 8.18 16.56
N TYR A 17 -2.06 8.85 15.90
CA TYR A 17 -1.72 10.25 16.17
C TYR A 17 -2.13 11.21 15.06
N LEU A 18 -2.91 10.77 14.06
CA LEU A 18 -3.33 11.59 12.90
C LEU A 18 -3.68 13.04 13.26
N LYS A 19 -4.51 13.25 14.28
CA LYS A 19 -5.01 14.57 14.71
C LYS A 19 -3.96 15.45 15.41
N LYS A 20 -2.86 14.84 15.86
CA LYS A 20 -1.72 15.48 16.53
C LYS A 20 -0.52 15.65 15.61
N LEU A 21 -0.58 15.14 14.38
CA LEU A 21 0.47 15.35 13.40
C LEU A 21 0.50 16.83 13.01
N GLU A 22 1.69 17.43 13.08
CA GLU A 22 1.91 18.78 12.56
C GLU A 22 1.73 18.83 11.04
N LYS A 23 2.10 17.74 10.37
CA LYS A 23 2.01 17.57 8.92
C LYS A 23 1.70 16.12 8.57
N LEU A 24 0.86 15.92 7.56
CA LEU A 24 0.63 14.59 6.97
C LEU A 24 1.92 14.06 6.30
N PRO A 25 2.19 12.74 6.37
CA PRO A 25 3.31 12.16 5.64
C PRO A 25 3.21 12.46 4.15
N GLU A 26 4.34 12.64 3.49
CA GLU A 26 4.42 12.69 2.03
C GLU A 26 4.19 11.30 1.43
N ILE A 27 3.95 11.22 0.13
CA ILE A 27 3.79 9.92 -0.54
C ILE A 27 5.10 9.14 -0.47
N GLU A 28 6.23 9.83 -0.54
CA GLU A 28 7.57 9.27 -0.39
C GLU A 28 7.80 8.69 1.00
N ASP A 29 7.29 9.35 2.05
CA ASP A 29 7.36 8.83 3.43
C ASP A 29 6.55 7.53 3.54
N TYR A 30 5.34 7.51 2.98
CA TYR A 30 4.53 6.30 2.91
C TYR A 30 5.27 5.16 2.17
N LEU A 31 5.86 5.42 1.01
CA LEU A 31 6.62 4.42 0.27
C LEU A 31 7.85 3.92 1.06
N GLY A 32 8.50 4.80 1.82
CA GLY A 32 9.57 4.46 2.75
C GLY A 32 9.10 3.53 3.86
N MET A 33 7.98 3.85 4.50
CA MET A 33 7.34 3.01 5.53
C MET A 33 7.00 1.62 4.98
N VAL A 34 6.38 1.55 3.80
CA VAL A 34 6.01 0.28 3.16
C VAL A 34 7.25 -0.54 2.79
N LYS A 35 8.29 0.10 2.26
CA LYS A 35 9.57 -0.55 1.97
C LYS A 35 10.15 -1.19 3.23
N ASP A 36 10.05 -0.54 4.38
CA ASP A 36 10.54 -1.06 5.64
C ASP A 36 9.65 -2.15 6.25
N LYS A 37 8.32 -1.99 6.18
CA LYS A 37 7.34 -2.97 6.65
C LYS A 37 7.32 -4.21 5.75
N THR A 38 6.78 -4.08 4.54
CA THR A 38 6.49 -5.21 3.64
C THR A 38 7.72 -5.65 2.87
N GLY A 39 8.56 -4.71 2.43
CA GLY A 39 9.79 -5.06 1.70
C GLY A 39 10.80 -5.86 2.54
N SER A 40 10.78 -5.74 3.87
CA SER A 40 11.75 -6.40 4.75
C SER A 40 11.69 -7.93 4.69
N LEU A 41 10.50 -8.52 4.59
CA LEU A 41 10.33 -9.97 4.48
C LEU A 41 10.78 -10.49 3.12
N PHE A 42 10.49 -9.76 2.04
CA PHE A 42 11.03 -10.09 0.71
C PHE A 42 12.56 -10.01 0.69
N ARG A 43 13.16 -8.98 1.29
CA ARG A 43 14.61 -8.87 1.44
C ARG A 43 15.21 -10.04 2.22
N LEU A 44 14.57 -10.43 3.33
CA LEU A 44 15.00 -11.58 4.12
C LEU A 44 15.01 -12.87 3.29
N ALA A 45 13.92 -13.13 2.55
CA ALA A 45 13.82 -14.31 1.69
C ALA A 45 14.93 -14.35 0.62
N ILE A 46 15.15 -13.23 -0.08
CA ILE A 46 16.22 -13.15 -1.09
C ILE A 46 17.59 -13.34 -0.47
N LYS A 47 17.88 -12.70 0.67
CA LYS A 47 19.19 -12.85 1.33
C LYS A 47 19.43 -14.28 1.80
N LEU A 48 18.42 -14.97 2.34
CA LEU A 48 18.55 -16.38 2.73
C LEU A 48 18.82 -17.28 1.52
N LEU A 49 18.13 -17.04 0.39
CA LEU A 49 18.35 -17.78 -0.85
C LEU A 49 19.74 -17.52 -1.44
N SER A 50 20.20 -16.27 -1.45
CA SER A 50 21.56 -15.91 -1.88
C SER A 50 22.62 -16.64 -1.06
N LEU A 51 22.46 -16.62 0.27
CA LEU A 51 23.38 -17.25 1.22
C LEU A 51 23.39 -18.78 1.02
N HIS A 52 22.25 -19.40 0.78
CA HIS A 52 22.15 -20.84 0.47
C HIS A 52 22.78 -21.19 -0.89
N ALA A 53 22.59 -20.36 -1.91
CA ALA A 53 23.15 -20.58 -3.24
C ALA A 53 24.65 -20.25 -3.33
N GLY A 54 25.26 -19.73 -2.26
CA GLY A 54 26.67 -19.32 -2.25
C GLY A 54 26.95 -18.10 -3.12
N VAL A 55 25.91 -17.34 -3.47
CA VAL A 55 26.05 -16.06 -4.20
C VAL A 55 26.04 -14.91 -3.20
N GLY A 56 26.94 -13.95 -3.36
CA GLY A 56 26.99 -12.78 -2.48
C GLY A 56 25.70 -11.95 -2.51
N ASP A 57 25.62 -10.95 -1.62
CA ASP A 57 24.51 -9.99 -1.64
C ASP A 57 24.38 -9.36 -3.03
N ASN A 58 23.15 -9.32 -3.54
CA ASN A 58 22.82 -8.73 -4.83
C ASN A 58 21.85 -7.57 -4.62
N ASP A 59 22.39 -6.35 -4.69
CA ASP A 59 21.63 -5.13 -4.45
C ASP A 59 20.47 -4.94 -5.44
N GLU A 60 20.60 -5.50 -6.65
CA GLU A 60 19.55 -5.43 -7.67
C GLU A 60 18.37 -6.34 -7.31
N LEU A 61 18.65 -7.57 -6.85
CA LEU A 61 17.60 -8.47 -6.34
C LEU A 61 16.94 -7.90 -5.08
N VAL A 62 17.70 -7.21 -4.23
CA VAL A 62 17.15 -6.45 -3.09
C VAL A 62 16.25 -5.32 -3.56
N ALA A 63 16.62 -4.60 -4.63
CA ALA A 63 15.79 -3.54 -5.19
C ALA A 63 14.49 -4.10 -5.80
N ILE A 64 14.54 -5.23 -6.50
CA ILE A 64 13.36 -5.95 -7.02
C ILE A 64 12.46 -6.39 -5.86
N ALA A 65 13.03 -7.00 -4.82
CA ALA A 65 12.30 -7.41 -3.61
C ALA A 65 11.58 -6.24 -2.92
N ASN A 66 12.25 -5.08 -2.83
CA ASN A 66 11.64 -3.87 -2.29
C ASN A 66 10.46 -3.39 -3.13
N LEU A 67 10.62 -3.37 -4.45
CA LEU A 67 9.58 -2.90 -5.37
C LEU A 67 8.37 -3.84 -5.36
N LEU A 68 8.58 -5.17 -5.27
CA LEU A 68 7.51 -6.14 -5.05
C LEU A 68 6.73 -5.88 -3.77
N GLY A 69 7.44 -5.64 -2.66
CA GLY A 69 6.81 -5.32 -1.37
C GLY A 69 5.96 -4.03 -1.45
N ILE A 70 6.43 -3.03 -2.19
CA ILE A 70 5.69 -1.79 -2.43
C ILE A 70 4.43 -2.07 -3.27
N ILE A 71 4.57 -2.75 -4.42
CA ILE A 71 3.43 -3.09 -5.29
C ILE A 71 2.39 -3.87 -4.50
N TYR A 72 2.81 -4.88 -3.72
CA TYR A 72 1.93 -5.71 -2.92
C TYR A 72 1.11 -4.89 -1.93
N GLN A 73 1.75 -3.98 -1.18
CA GLN A 73 1.03 -3.18 -0.19
C GLN A 73 0.12 -2.14 -0.84
N VAL A 74 0.56 -1.48 -1.92
CA VAL A 74 -0.27 -0.48 -2.61
C VAL A 74 -1.50 -1.14 -3.25
N ARG A 75 -1.34 -2.36 -3.77
CA ARG A 75 -2.44 -3.20 -4.24
C ARG A 75 -3.41 -3.57 -3.12
N ASP A 76 -2.89 -4.02 -1.97
CA ASP A 76 -3.70 -4.37 -0.80
C ASP A 76 -4.54 -3.18 -0.31
N ASP A 77 -3.92 -2.01 -0.20
CA ASP A 77 -4.57 -0.75 0.14
C ASP A 77 -5.68 -0.35 -0.85
N TYR A 78 -5.48 -0.60 -2.16
CA TYR A 78 -6.52 -0.38 -3.18
C TYR A 78 -7.69 -1.34 -3.02
N LEU A 79 -7.41 -2.65 -2.93
CA LEU A 79 -8.43 -3.70 -2.84
C LEU A 79 -9.26 -3.61 -1.55
N ASN A 80 -8.65 -3.15 -0.46
CA ASN A 80 -9.34 -2.86 0.81
C ASN A 80 -10.56 -1.93 0.62
N LEU A 81 -10.49 -1.02 -0.36
CA LEU A 81 -11.54 -0.04 -0.63
C LEU A 81 -12.50 -0.46 -1.75
N VAL A 82 -12.05 -1.18 -2.78
CA VAL A 82 -12.85 -1.39 -4.01
C VAL A 82 -13.49 -2.76 -4.16
N ASP A 83 -12.93 -3.81 -3.55
CA ASP A 83 -13.28 -5.17 -3.95
C ASP A 83 -14.39 -5.78 -3.06
N ILE A 84 -15.57 -5.89 -3.66
CA ILE A 84 -16.77 -6.52 -3.08
C ILE A 84 -16.53 -8.03 -2.82
N LYS A 85 -15.72 -8.72 -3.64
CA LYS A 85 -15.35 -10.14 -3.42
C LYS A 85 -14.34 -10.29 -2.28
N TYR A 86 -13.39 -9.36 -2.15
CA TYR A 86 -12.51 -9.28 -0.97
C TYR A 86 -13.31 -9.05 0.32
N SER A 87 -14.35 -8.22 0.22
CA SER A 87 -15.27 -7.93 1.31
C SER A 87 -16.13 -9.14 1.70
N ALA A 88 -16.43 -10.05 0.76
CA ALA A 88 -17.08 -11.32 1.05
C ALA A 88 -16.15 -12.33 1.76
N MET A 89 -14.83 -12.25 1.56
CA MET A 89 -13.84 -13.11 2.23
C MET A 89 -13.45 -12.62 3.63
N LYS A 90 -13.37 -11.30 3.84
CA LYS A 90 -13.05 -10.68 5.14
C LYS A 90 -14.27 -10.27 5.97
N GLY A 91 -15.44 -10.12 5.35
CA GLY A 91 -16.69 -9.73 5.99
C GLY A 91 -16.92 -8.22 6.14
N VAL A 92 -15.97 -7.36 5.72
CA VAL A 92 -16.04 -5.89 5.87
C VAL A 92 -15.41 -5.18 4.66
N THR A 93 -16.12 -4.23 4.05
CA THR A 93 -15.57 -3.27 3.06
C THR A 93 -14.91 -2.09 3.79
N CYS A 94 -13.83 -1.52 3.24
CA CYS A 94 -13.20 -0.28 3.74
C CYS A 94 -12.62 -0.36 5.17
N GLU A 95 -12.03 -1.50 5.53
CA GLU A 95 -11.39 -1.70 6.84
C GLU A 95 -10.36 -0.61 7.14
N ASP A 96 -9.52 -0.22 6.18
CA ASP A 96 -8.47 0.79 6.40
C ASP A 96 -9.07 2.15 6.78
N LEU A 97 -10.20 2.53 6.17
CA LEU A 97 -10.91 3.76 6.50
C LEU A 97 -11.56 3.65 7.89
N ILE A 98 -12.12 2.49 8.22
CA ILE A 98 -12.72 2.22 9.54
C ILE A 98 -11.66 2.19 10.64
N GLU A 99 -10.48 1.64 10.40
CA GLU A 99 -9.36 1.65 11.34
C GLU A 99 -8.69 3.02 11.42
N GLY A 100 -8.89 3.88 10.42
CA GLY A 100 -8.26 5.19 10.31
C GLY A 100 -6.83 5.13 9.81
N LYS A 101 -6.46 4.02 9.15
CA LYS A 101 -5.14 3.80 8.56
C LYS A 101 -4.94 4.78 7.40
N LEU A 102 -3.73 5.33 7.30
CA LEU A 102 -3.34 6.20 6.18
C LEU A 102 -2.85 5.37 4.99
N SER A 103 -3.71 4.50 4.48
CA SER A 103 -3.46 3.74 3.25
C SER A 103 -3.31 4.69 2.06
N LEU A 104 -2.63 4.27 0.99
CA LEU A 104 -2.24 5.19 -0.08
C LEU A 104 -3.42 6.02 -0.65
N PRO A 105 -4.59 5.43 -0.98
CA PRO A 105 -5.72 6.22 -1.49
C PRO A 105 -6.26 7.23 -0.47
N ILE A 106 -6.27 6.87 0.81
CA ILE A 106 -6.74 7.74 1.91
C ILE A 106 -5.77 8.90 2.11
N LEU A 107 -4.46 8.60 2.19
CA LEU A 107 -3.41 9.59 2.34
C LEU A 107 -3.41 10.57 1.17
N HIS A 108 -3.44 10.07 -0.07
CA HIS A 108 -3.51 10.92 -1.26
C HIS A 108 -4.74 11.83 -1.23
N CYS A 109 -5.91 11.31 -0.85
CA CYS A 109 -7.15 12.10 -0.75
C CYS A 109 -7.02 13.22 0.29
N LEU A 110 -6.53 12.92 1.49
CA LEU A 110 -6.31 13.92 2.54
C LEU A 110 -5.34 15.02 2.13
N ARG A 111 -4.30 14.67 1.35
CA ARG A 111 -3.28 15.63 0.90
C ARG A 111 -3.76 16.54 -0.23
N THR A 112 -4.61 16.02 -1.12
CA THR A 112 -5.03 16.73 -2.35
C THR A 112 -6.35 17.47 -2.20
N THR A 113 -7.05 17.30 -1.08
CA THR A 113 -8.37 17.89 -0.85
C THR A 113 -8.47 18.54 0.52
N LYS A 114 -9.52 19.35 0.72
CA LYS A 114 -9.86 19.96 2.01
C LYS A 114 -11.35 19.78 2.25
N ASN A 115 -11.76 19.69 3.51
CA ASN A 115 -13.18 19.57 3.90
C ASN A 115 -13.93 18.46 3.15
N SER A 116 -13.26 17.34 2.89
CA SER A 116 -13.87 16.18 2.21
C SER A 116 -14.53 15.22 3.21
N PRO A 117 -15.38 14.28 2.75
CA PRO A 117 -15.94 13.24 3.61
C PRO A 117 -14.87 12.44 4.37
N ILE A 118 -13.67 12.30 3.79
CA ILE A 118 -12.52 11.61 4.41
C ILE A 118 -12.00 12.42 5.60
N HIS A 119 -12.00 13.76 5.52
CA HIS A 119 -11.69 14.60 6.67
C HIS A 119 -12.75 14.45 7.75
N GLU A 120 -14.03 14.49 7.38
CA GLU A 120 -15.12 14.31 8.33
C GLU A 120 -15.01 12.97 9.07
N ILE A 121 -14.86 11.86 8.33
CA ILE A 121 -14.84 10.53 8.95
C ILE A 121 -13.62 10.32 9.86
N LEU A 122 -12.44 10.82 9.48
CA LEU A 122 -11.21 10.61 10.25
C LEU A 122 -11.01 11.60 11.40
N TYR A 123 -11.46 12.85 11.24
CA TYR A 123 -11.27 13.90 12.25
C TYR A 123 -12.45 14.03 13.23
N ASN A 124 -13.67 13.65 12.85
CA ASN A 124 -14.85 13.77 13.72
C ASN A 124 -15.25 12.44 14.40
N HIS A 125 -14.79 11.30 13.90
CA HIS A 125 -15.01 9.99 14.51
C HIS A 125 -13.67 9.38 14.93
N HIS A 126 -13.50 9.18 16.23
CA HIS A 126 -12.21 8.89 16.86
C HIS A 126 -11.89 7.41 16.87
N THR A 127 -12.92 6.56 17.00
CA THR A 127 -12.74 5.10 17.13
C THR A 127 -13.24 4.38 15.88
N SER A 128 -12.74 3.15 15.67
CA SER A 128 -13.27 2.27 14.62
C SER A 128 -14.76 1.99 14.83
N SER A 129 -15.19 1.77 16.08
CA SER A 129 -16.60 1.56 16.43
C SER A 129 -17.50 2.73 16.02
N GLU A 130 -17.04 3.97 16.16
CA GLU A 130 -17.77 5.15 15.71
C GLU A 130 -17.85 5.21 14.17
N ARG A 131 -16.73 4.95 13.49
CA ARG A 131 -16.65 4.99 12.02
C ARG A 131 -17.48 3.89 11.36
N THR A 132 -17.50 2.67 11.91
CA THR A 132 -18.33 1.55 11.41
C THR A 132 -19.82 1.92 11.34
N LYS A 133 -20.30 2.79 12.25
CA LYS A 133 -21.71 3.24 12.25
C LYS A 133 -22.01 4.25 11.14
N GLN A 134 -21.00 4.86 10.52
CA GLN A 134 -21.15 5.91 9.51
C GLN A 134 -21.24 5.33 8.08
N THR A 135 -22.13 4.37 7.86
CA THR A 135 -22.23 3.66 6.57
C THR A 135 -22.44 4.59 5.37
N VAL A 136 -23.29 5.61 5.52
CA VAL A 136 -23.54 6.63 4.48
C VAL A 136 -22.28 7.46 4.20
N LEU A 137 -21.57 7.88 5.24
CA LEU A 137 -20.35 8.67 5.10
C LEU A 137 -19.20 7.84 4.48
N ILE A 138 -19.12 6.55 4.79
CA ILE A 138 -18.16 5.62 4.16
C ILE A 138 -18.41 5.52 2.65
N ASP A 139 -19.67 5.36 2.22
CA ASP A 139 -20.02 5.34 0.79
C ASP A 139 -19.70 6.68 0.11
N GLN A 140 -19.95 7.81 0.79
CA GLN A 140 -19.54 9.12 0.31
C GLN A 140 -18.01 9.24 0.18
N CYS A 141 -17.24 8.70 1.12
CA CYS A 141 -15.78 8.68 1.06
C CYS A 141 -15.28 7.91 -0.17
N LEU A 142 -15.83 6.72 -0.43
CA LEU A 142 -15.48 5.92 -1.60
C LEU A 142 -15.79 6.64 -2.90
N LYS A 143 -17.01 7.19 -3.02
CA LYS A 143 -17.41 7.98 -4.21
C LYS A 143 -16.47 9.15 -4.40
N PHE A 144 -16.16 9.89 -3.35
CA PHE A 144 -15.27 11.04 -3.39
C PHE A 144 -13.82 10.66 -3.78
N MET A 145 -13.30 9.53 -3.27
CA MET A 145 -11.99 8.99 -3.66
C MET A 145 -11.96 8.52 -5.13
N LYS A 146 -13.09 8.03 -5.64
CA LYS A 146 -13.23 7.62 -7.03
C LYS A 146 -13.31 8.81 -8.00
N THR A 147 -14.15 9.81 -7.69
CA THR A 147 -14.51 10.85 -8.66
C THR A 147 -13.84 12.20 -8.43
N ASN A 148 -13.83 12.68 -7.19
CA ASN A 148 -13.43 14.06 -6.88
C ASN A 148 -11.93 14.19 -6.68
N SER A 149 -11.34 13.37 -5.79
CA SER A 149 -9.88 13.40 -5.55
C SER A 149 -9.11 12.51 -6.53
N ARG A 150 -9.79 11.59 -7.21
CA ARG A 150 -9.20 10.57 -8.10
C ARG A 150 -8.10 9.73 -7.43
N SER A 151 -8.16 9.60 -6.11
CA SER A 151 -7.13 8.89 -5.32
C SER A 151 -7.05 7.39 -5.63
N LEU A 152 -8.19 6.79 -6.00
CA LEU A 152 -8.22 5.40 -6.49
C LEU A 152 -7.49 5.27 -7.83
N GLN A 153 -7.71 6.20 -8.75
CA GLN A 153 -7.02 6.22 -10.04
C GLN A 153 -5.53 6.47 -9.88
N TYR A 154 -5.14 7.43 -9.03
CA TYR A 154 -3.74 7.69 -8.68
C TYR A 154 -3.03 6.42 -8.19
N THR A 155 -3.71 5.64 -7.34
CA THR A 155 -3.18 4.39 -6.80
C THR A 155 -2.96 3.35 -7.89
N LEU A 156 -3.93 3.17 -8.80
CA LEU A 156 -3.79 2.28 -9.96
C LEU A 156 -2.63 2.70 -10.89
N ASP A 157 -2.53 4.00 -11.18
CA ASP A 157 -1.49 4.53 -12.05
C ASP A 157 -0.10 4.30 -11.44
N LEU A 158 0.02 4.44 -10.11
CA LEU A 158 1.26 4.17 -9.40
C LEU A 158 1.64 2.67 -9.46
N ILE A 159 0.66 1.76 -9.32
CA ILE A 159 0.89 0.32 -9.49
C ILE A 159 1.41 0.01 -10.90
N LYS A 160 0.78 0.56 -11.95
CA LYS A 160 1.22 0.38 -13.34
C LYS A 160 2.63 0.92 -13.58
N ASN A 161 2.96 2.07 -12.99
CA ASN A 161 4.30 2.65 -13.07
C ASN A 161 5.34 1.73 -12.40
N PHE A 162 5.03 1.17 -11.23
CA PHE A 162 5.91 0.21 -10.55
C PHE A 162 6.01 -1.12 -11.29
N GLU A 163 4.94 -1.60 -11.92
CA GLU A 163 4.93 -2.77 -12.78
C GLU A 163 5.87 -2.59 -13.97
N SER A 164 5.75 -1.47 -14.70
CA SER A 164 6.66 -1.18 -15.81
C SER A 164 8.10 -1.13 -15.32
N LYS A 165 8.36 -0.46 -14.20
CA LYS A 165 9.70 -0.37 -13.61
C LYS A 165 10.28 -1.73 -13.25
N ILE A 166 9.51 -2.61 -12.61
CA ILE A 166 10.02 -3.94 -12.24
C ILE A 166 10.24 -4.83 -13.47
N LYS A 167 9.39 -4.73 -14.49
CA LYS A 167 9.57 -5.45 -15.76
C LYS A 167 10.85 -5.03 -16.46
N THR A 168 11.12 -3.72 -16.57
CA THR A 168 12.39 -3.21 -17.12
C THR A 168 13.61 -3.67 -16.31
N MET A 169 13.51 -3.73 -14.98
CA MET A 169 14.60 -4.28 -14.15
C MET A 169 14.88 -5.77 -14.44
N LEU A 170 13.90 -6.51 -14.93
CA LEU A 170 14.00 -7.94 -15.21
C LEU A 170 14.48 -8.28 -16.63
N GLU A 171 14.39 -7.35 -17.59
CA GLU A 171 14.78 -7.55 -19.00
C GLU A 171 16.23 -8.02 -19.17
N LYS A 172 17.12 -7.61 -18.24
CA LYS A 172 18.54 -8.00 -18.27
C LYS A 172 18.79 -9.47 -17.90
N TYR A 173 17.84 -10.16 -17.28
CA TYR A 173 18.02 -11.55 -16.89
C TYR A 173 17.55 -12.48 -18.01
N PRO A 174 18.37 -13.47 -18.42
CA PRO A 174 18.00 -14.41 -19.48
C PRO A 174 16.70 -15.15 -19.14
N ASN A 175 15.82 -15.31 -20.14
CA ASN A 175 14.53 -16.01 -20.01
C ASN A 175 13.57 -15.41 -18.96
N SER A 176 13.73 -14.14 -18.59
CA SER A 176 12.89 -13.49 -17.58
C SER A 176 11.42 -13.39 -18.00
N GLU A 177 11.13 -13.19 -19.28
CA GLU A 177 9.77 -13.05 -19.82
C GLU A 177 8.85 -14.24 -19.49
N ASN A 178 9.38 -15.48 -19.53
CA ASN A 178 8.61 -16.70 -19.25
C ASN A 178 8.83 -17.24 -17.83
N SER A 179 9.52 -16.48 -16.98
CA SER A 179 9.86 -16.90 -15.63
C SER A 179 8.63 -16.99 -14.72
N ALA A 180 8.73 -17.82 -13.66
CA ALA A 180 7.70 -17.87 -12.62
C ALA A 180 7.53 -16.51 -11.92
N LEU A 181 8.61 -15.73 -11.79
CA LEU A 181 8.58 -14.40 -11.20
C LEU A 181 7.77 -13.41 -12.04
N MET A 182 7.95 -13.40 -13.37
CA MET A 182 7.17 -12.54 -14.26
C MET A 182 5.66 -12.84 -14.15
N LYS A 183 5.29 -14.13 -14.13
CA LYS A 183 3.89 -14.55 -13.93
C LYS A 183 3.32 -14.11 -12.58
N ILE A 184 4.14 -14.11 -11.52
CA ILE A 184 3.73 -13.58 -10.20
C ILE A 184 3.51 -12.08 -10.28
N ILE A 185 4.39 -11.33 -10.95
CA ILE A 185 4.27 -9.88 -11.14
C ILE A 185 3.01 -9.55 -11.94
N ASP A 186 2.78 -10.21 -13.06
CA ASP A 186 1.58 -10.00 -13.88
C ASP A 186 0.31 -10.22 -13.05
N ARG A 187 0.25 -11.32 -12.30
CA ARG A 187 -0.90 -11.61 -11.43
C ARG A 187 -1.04 -10.63 -10.27
N LEU A 188 0.07 -10.11 -9.75
CA LEU A 188 0.05 -9.13 -8.68
C LEU A 188 -0.51 -7.80 -9.19
N CYS A 189 -0.19 -7.41 -10.42
CA CYS A 189 -0.62 -6.12 -10.98
C CYS A 189 -1.99 -6.18 -11.70
N ASP A 190 -2.57 -7.37 -11.87
CA ASP A 190 -3.91 -7.58 -12.42
C ASP A 190 -5.00 -7.03 -11.46
N LEU A 191 -5.57 -5.87 -11.82
CA LEU A 191 -6.53 -5.06 -11.04
C LEU A 191 -7.63 -4.45 -11.90
#